data_AF-A0A7X8U6P6-F1
#
_entry.id   AF-A0A7X8U6P6-F1
#
_cell.length_a   1.000
_cell.length_b   1.000
_cell.length_c   1.000
_cell.angle_alpha   90.00
_cell.angle_beta   90.00
_cell.angle_gamma   90.00
#
_symmetry.space_group_name_H-M   'P 1'
#
loop_
_entity.id
_entity.type
_entity.pdbx_description
1 polymer ?
#
loop_
_entity_poly.entity_id
_entity_poly.type
_entity_poly.pdbx_seq_one_letter_code
_entity_poly.pdbx_strand_id
1 'polypeptide(L)'
;MTIVLFKSGIIYMEYFAIVNTIWIMGVQERFLFITSIFMNNIRGDNIMKKITIIWLLFMLTILTGCSNANQSNNANNPRPALTKAQINEIITAATESVIVDVDFSQIPKPDPAQQKEINERMRYLGENLKGKVTIENRKIIVARVNGEPITASDWYWKNTNKIVQAKYKNKSIPSNTEILNDLIETKVISSTARSLGLYPPKEQAKAYIDDQRKYMENLQPEEITILIQAWGISEEEYFLLMEDVYADSLAKINWGVYLDKYENNTPDNEQGYAVKSPSWIDDDKIKPLVEKAEVQVTSEGHQLGISFNDKDKGVNL
;
A
#
# COMPACT_ATOMS: atom_id res chain seq x y z
N MET A 1 5.47 24.47 -26.16
CA MET A 1 4.99 24.78 -24.79
C MET A 1 4.47 23.48 -24.20
N THR A 2 5.38 22.56 -23.89
CA THR A 2 5.07 21.13 -23.69
C THR A 2 6.05 20.54 -22.67
N ILE A 3 6.14 21.13 -21.49
CA ILE A 3 6.99 20.67 -20.38
C ILE A 3 6.27 21.02 -19.06
N VAL A 4 5.13 20.38 -18.78
CA VAL A 4 4.48 20.46 -17.44
C VAL A 4 3.78 19.15 -17.02
N LEU A 5 3.49 18.23 -17.94
CA LEU A 5 2.63 17.07 -17.65
C LEU A 5 3.30 15.84 -17.00
N PHE A 6 4.61 15.87 -16.72
CA PHE A 6 5.34 14.67 -16.28
C PHE A 6 5.69 14.58 -14.79
N LYS A 7 5.49 15.67 -14.01
CA LYS A 7 5.68 15.62 -12.55
C LYS A 7 4.44 15.17 -11.78
N SER A 8 3.26 15.21 -12.40
CA SER A 8 1.97 14.86 -11.77
C SER A 8 1.64 13.36 -11.80
N GLY A 9 2.41 12.53 -12.52
CA GLY A 9 2.17 11.08 -12.63
C GLY A 9 2.81 10.21 -11.55
N ILE A 10 3.79 10.74 -10.81
CA ILE A 10 4.51 10.01 -9.75
C ILE A 10 3.80 10.14 -8.38
N ILE A 11 2.98 11.18 -8.23
CA ILE A 11 2.29 11.55 -6.98
C ILE A 11 1.06 10.66 -6.71
N TYR A 12 0.61 9.85 -7.68
CA TYR A 12 -0.66 9.12 -7.60
C TYR A 12 -0.61 7.73 -6.95
N MET A 13 0.57 7.22 -6.56
CA MET A 13 0.70 5.85 -6.04
C MET A 13 0.77 5.71 -4.51
N GLU A 14 0.99 6.78 -3.74
CA GLU A 14 1.22 6.68 -2.28
C GLU A 14 0.12 7.28 -1.40
N TYR A 15 -0.99 7.71 -1.97
CA TYR A 15 -2.25 8.02 -1.24
C TYR A 15 -2.92 6.76 -0.62
N PHE A 16 -2.16 5.67 -0.45
CA PHE A 16 -2.63 4.31 -0.59
C PHE A 16 -3.06 3.60 0.73
N ALA A 17 -3.42 4.35 1.78
CA ALA A 17 -3.98 3.76 3.02
C ALA A 17 -5.46 4.14 3.30
N ILE A 18 -5.94 5.26 2.74
CA ILE A 18 -7.36 5.69 2.88
C ILE A 18 -7.99 5.95 1.50
N VAL A 19 -7.21 6.44 0.53
CA VAL A 19 -7.67 6.63 -0.85
C VAL A 19 -7.50 5.35 -1.71
N ASN A 20 -6.79 4.34 -1.22
CA ASN A 20 -6.65 3.04 -1.92
C ASN A 20 -7.93 2.21 -1.99
N THR A 21 -8.86 2.53 -1.11
CA THR A 21 -10.20 1.99 -1.21
C THR A 21 -10.86 2.65 -2.43
N ILE A 22 -10.70 3.94 -2.66
CA ILE A 22 -11.48 4.74 -3.64
C ILE A 22 -10.82 4.89 -5.04
N TRP A 23 -9.49 4.87 -5.20
CA TRP A 23 -8.84 5.29 -6.44
C TRP A 23 -8.29 4.17 -7.35
N ILE A 24 -8.44 2.90 -6.97
CA ILE A 24 -8.15 1.76 -7.87
C ILE A 24 -9.19 1.63 -9.02
N MET A 25 -10.28 2.42 -9.01
CA MET A 25 -11.35 2.30 -10.00
C MET A 25 -11.28 3.25 -11.21
N GLY A 26 -10.26 4.11 -11.32
CA GLY A 26 -10.11 5.02 -12.47
C GLY A 26 -9.07 4.63 -13.53
N VAL A 27 -8.06 3.84 -13.16
CA VAL A 27 -6.85 3.68 -14.00
C VAL A 27 -6.87 2.40 -14.85
N GLN A 28 -7.52 1.32 -14.39
CA GLN A 28 -7.66 0.11 -15.22
C GLN A 28 -8.68 0.26 -16.37
N GLU A 29 -9.75 1.04 -16.17
CA GLU A 29 -10.74 1.27 -17.23
C GLU A 29 -10.23 2.25 -18.30
N ARG A 30 -9.36 3.21 -17.95
CA ARG A 30 -8.72 4.09 -18.95
C ARG A 30 -7.70 3.34 -19.80
N PHE A 31 -7.02 2.33 -19.26
CA PHE A 31 -6.09 1.51 -20.04
C PHE A 31 -6.84 0.55 -20.99
N LEU A 32 -7.96 -0.05 -20.55
CA LEU A 32 -8.78 -0.92 -21.39
C LEU A 32 -9.62 -0.15 -22.44
N PHE A 33 -10.08 1.07 -22.13
CA PHE A 33 -10.82 1.91 -23.07
C PHE A 33 -9.91 2.52 -24.16
N ILE A 34 -8.64 2.84 -23.83
CA ILE A 34 -7.64 3.24 -24.84
C ILE A 34 -7.29 2.06 -25.75
N THR A 35 -7.18 0.84 -25.23
CA THR A 35 -6.96 -0.35 -26.07
C THR A 35 -8.15 -0.70 -26.95
N SER A 36 -9.40 -0.48 -26.51
CA SER A 36 -10.59 -0.77 -27.34
C SER A 36 -10.81 0.29 -28.43
N ILE A 37 -10.46 1.55 -28.18
CA ILE A 37 -10.44 2.61 -29.20
C ILE A 37 -9.31 2.39 -30.22
N PHE A 38 -8.15 1.89 -29.80
CA PHE A 38 -7.07 1.51 -30.71
C PHE A 38 -7.41 0.26 -31.54
N MET A 39 -8.09 -0.73 -30.95
CA MET A 39 -8.50 -1.95 -31.64
C MET A 39 -9.68 -1.76 -32.61
N ASN A 40 -10.57 -0.79 -32.38
CA ASN A 40 -11.71 -0.54 -33.27
C ASN A 40 -11.39 0.35 -34.49
N ASN A 41 -10.21 1.00 -34.54
CA ASN A 41 -9.85 1.93 -35.62
C ASN A 41 -8.85 1.40 -36.66
N ILE A 42 -8.44 0.12 -36.59
CA ILE A 42 -7.42 -0.41 -37.50
C ILE A 42 -7.96 -1.63 -38.24
N ARG A 43 -8.78 -1.35 -39.26
CA ARG A 43 -9.23 -2.30 -40.26
C ARG A 43 -8.23 -2.29 -41.40
N GLY A 44 -7.33 -3.28 -41.49
CA GLY A 44 -6.45 -3.42 -42.65
C GLY A 44 -5.27 -4.38 -42.46
N ASP A 45 -5.11 -5.28 -43.42
CA ASP A 45 -4.24 -6.46 -43.46
C ASP A 45 -2.72 -6.25 -43.31
N ASN A 46 -2.04 -7.39 -43.02
CA ASN A 46 -0.59 -7.66 -43.04
C ASN A 46 0.33 -7.06 -41.95
N ILE A 47 -0.04 -5.95 -41.30
CA ILE A 47 0.77 -5.41 -40.18
C ILE A 47 0.56 -6.22 -38.89
N MET A 48 -0.66 -6.74 -38.67
CA MET A 48 -1.02 -7.58 -37.52
C MET A 48 -0.17 -8.86 -37.41
N LYS A 49 0.08 -9.59 -38.50
CA LYS A 49 0.93 -10.80 -38.43
C LYS A 49 2.36 -10.50 -37.99
N LYS A 50 2.94 -9.36 -38.40
CA LYS A 50 4.28 -8.95 -37.98
C LYS A 50 4.32 -8.50 -36.51
N ILE A 51 3.30 -7.78 -36.05
CA ILE A 51 3.21 -7.32 -34.65
C ILE A 51 2.94 -8.50 -33.70
N THR A 52 2.09 -9.46 -34.08
CA THR A 52 1.84 -10.67 -33.28
C THR A 52 3.08 -11.58 -33.20
N ILE A 53 3.87 -11.68 -34.28
CA ILE A 53 5.14 -12.43 -34.27
C ILE A 53 6.20 -11.73 -33.39
N ILE A 54 6.27 -10.40 -33.41
CA ILE A 54 7.17 -9.62 -32.55
C ILE A 54 6.76 -9.77 -31.07
N TRP A 55 5.46 -9.75 -30.76
CA TRP A 55 4.94 -10.00 -29.41
C TRP A 55 5.19 -11.44 -28.93
N LEU A 56 5.03 -12.44 -29.79
CA LEU A 56 5.33 -13.84 -29.46
C LEU A 56 6.83 -14.07 -29.21
N LEU A 57 7.72 -13.43 -29.99
CA LEU A 57 9.17 -13.47 -29.78
C LEU A 57 9.57 -12.78 -28.47
N PHE A 58 8.88 -11.70 -28.08
CA PHE A 58 9.11 -10.98 -26.82
C PHE A 58 8.68 -11.80 -25.59
N MET A 59 7.61 -12.60 -25.70
CA MET A 59 7.19 -13.51 -24.62
C MET A 59 8.12 -14.73 -24.48
N LEU A 60 8.75 -15.18 -25.58
CA LEU A 60 9.75 -16.26 -25.56
C LEU A 60 11.06 -15.86 -24.86
N THR A 61 11.47 -14.59 -24.92
CA THR A 61 12.61 -14.08 -24.14
C THR A 61 12.33 -13.98 -22.64
N ILE A 62 11.08 -13.74 -22.24
CA ILE A 62 10.68 -13.70 -20.83
C ILE A 62 10.61 -15.13 -20.23
N LEU A 63 10.25 -16.13 -21.04
CA LEU A 63 10.19 -17.54 -20.60
C LEU A 63 11.54 -18.27 -20.58
N THR A 64 12.57 -17.75 -21.25
CA THR A 64 13.94 -18.33 -21.24
C THR A 64 14.91 -17.61 -20.29
N GLY A 65 14.48 -16.54 -19.61
CA GLY A 65 15.23 -15.88 -18.54
C GLY A 65 15.24 -16.63 -17.20
N CYS A 66 14.51 -17.75 -17.09
CA CYS A 66 14.60 -18.68 -15.96
C CYS A 66 15.80 -19.63 -16.13
N SER A 67 17.00 -19.15 -15.83
CA SER A 67 18.05 -19.93 -15.14
C SER A 67 19.33 -19.13 -15.10
N ASN A 68 19.53 -18.41 -14.01
CA ASN A 68 20.85 -18.24 -13.43
C ASN A 68 20.70 -18.32 -11.92
N ALA A 69 20.64 -19.56 -11.45
CA ALA A 69 21.05 -19.90 -10.10
C ALA A 69 22.55 -19.60 -9.98
N ASN A 70 22.89 -18.34 -9.67
CA ASN A 70 24.20 -18.00 -9.14
C ASN A 70 24.01 -17.51 -7.71
N GLN A 71 24.43 -18.41 -6.81
CA GLN A 71 24.66 -18.21 -5.40
C GLN A 71 25.17 -16.81 -5.07
N SER A 72 24.55 -16.18 -4.07
CA SER A 72 25.28 -15.33 -3.14
C SER A 72 25.20 -15.99 -1.77
N ASN A 73 26.17 -16.86 -1.51
CA ASN A 73 26.56 -17.27 -0.17
C ASN A 73 27.02 -16.03 0.60
N ASN A 74 26.14 -15.37 1.33
CA ASN A 74 26.51 -14.36 2.34
C ASN A 74 25.47 -14.27 3.46
N ALA A 75 24.92 -15.41 3.90
CA ALA A 75 23.94 -15.46 4.98
C ALA A 75 24.55 -15.34 6.40
N ASN A 76 25.88 -15.16 6.55
CA ASN A 76 26.56 -15.29 7.85
C ASN A 76 27.39 -14.08 8.31
N ASN A 77 27.34 -12.94 7.62
CA ASN A 77 27.89 -11.70 8.19
C ASN A 77 26.75 -10.83 8.74
N PRO A 78 26.77 -10.48 10.04
CA PRO A 78 25.85 -9.48 10.57
C PRO A 78 26.00 -8.21 9.73
N ARG A 79 24.90 -7.72 9.16
CA ARG A 79 24.93 -6.44 8.44
C ARG A 79 25.44 -5.37 9.41
N PRO A 80 26.39 -4.51 9.00
CA PRO A 80 26.78 -3.39 9.84
C PRO A 80 25.55 -2.53 10.11
N ALA A 81 25.37 -2.15 11.38
CA ALA A 81 24.27 -1.27 11.76
C ALA A 81 24.37 0.06 11.00
N LEU A 82 23.22 0.58 10.57
CA LEU A 82 23.15 1.89 9.93
C LEU A 82 23.66 2.97 10.88
N THR A 83 24.46 3.90 10.36
CA THR A 83 24.86 5.08 11.10
C THR A 83 23.67 6.03 11.25
N LYS A 84 23.69 6.88 12.29
CA LYS A 84 22.65 7.91 12.49
C LYS A 84 22.50 8.84 11.28
N ALA A 85 23.59 9.14 10.57
CA ALA A 85 23.55 9.96 9.37
C ALA A 85 22.77 9.27 8.24
N GLN A 86 22.99 7.97 8.02
CA GLN A 86 22.25 7.20 7.02
C GLN A 86 20.77 7.06 7.39
N ILE A 87 20.45 6.82 8.66
CA ILE A 87 19.06 6.79 9.13
C ILE A 87 18.37 8.14 8.84
N ASN A 88 18.99 9.25 9.27
CA ASN A 88 18.43 10.58 9.03
C ASN A 88 18.22 10.86 7.54
N GLU A 89 19.18 10.49 6.71
CA GLU A 89 19.09 10.66 5.26
C GLU A 89 17.92 9.86 4.66
N ILE A 90 17.73 8.61 5.08
CA ILE A 90 16.60 7.76 4.67
C ILE A 90 15.27 8.39 5.09
N ILE A 91 15.14 8.80 6.36
CA ILE A 91 13.92 9.41 6.90
C ILE A 91 13.61 10.73 6.18
N THR A 92 14.61 11.57 5.90
CA THR A 92 14.43 12.82 5.15
C THR A 92 13.94 12.54 3.74
N ALA A 93 14.61 11.65 2.99
CA ALA A 93 14.21 11.30 1.63
C ALA A 93 12.80 10.69 1.58
N ALA A 94 12.46 9.82 2.53
CA ALA A 94 11.12 9.25 2.65
C ALA A 94 10.05 10.29 2.99
N THR A 95 10.39 11.30 3.82
CA THR A 95 9.46 12.39 4.14
C THR A 95 9.20 13.27 2.92
N GLU A 96 10.25 13.64 2.19
CA GLU A 96 10.16 14.46 0.97
C GLU A 96 9.42 13.73 -0.17
N SER A 97 9.42 12.39 -0.17
CA SER A 97 8.69 11.63 -1.19
C SER A 97 7.18 11.61 -0.95
N VAL A 98 6.71 11.78 0.30
CA VAL A 98 5.28 11.68 0.65
C VAL A 98 4.63 12.99 1.06
N ILE A 99 5.39 13.92 1.66
CA ILE A 99 4.90 15.26 1.99
C ILE A 99 5.33 16.18 0.85
N VAL A 100 4.46 16.32 -0.12
CA VAL A 100 4.69 17.14 -1.32
C VAL A 100 3.77 18.35 -1.32
N ASP A 101 4.31 19.51 -1.69
CA ASP A 101 3.49 20.70 -1.89
C ASP A 101 2.62 20.52 -3.16
N VAL A 102 1.34 20.25 -2.94
CA VAL A 102 0.35 20.08 -4.00
C VAL A 102 -0.45 21.36 -4.19
N ASP A 103 -0.60 21.76 -5.45
CA ASP A 103 -1.61 22.74 -5.84
C ASP A 103 -2.99 22.08 -5.84
N PHE A 104 -3.74 22.28 -4.75
CA PHE A 104 -5.08 21.72 -4.57
C PHE A 104 -6.06 22.12 -5.69
N SER A 105 -5.82 23.23 -6.40
CA SER A 105 -6.68 23.67 -7.50
C SER A 105 -6.61 22.76 -8.73
N GLN A 106 -5.53 21.97 -8.85
CA GLN A 106 -5.32 21.05 -9.97
C GLN A 106 -5.88 19.66 -9.71
N ILE A 107 -6.41 19.40 -8.51
CA ILE A 107 -6.97 18.09 -8.16
C ILE A 107 -8.37 17.98 -8.78
N PRO A 108 -8.59 17.09 -9.77
CA PRO A 108 -9.89 16.94 -10.39
C PRO A 108 -10.88 16.34 -9.41
N LYS A 109 -12.09 16.89 -9.36
CA LYS A 109 -13.20 16.29 -8.62
C LYS A 109 -13.79 15.14 -9.44
N PRO A 110 -14.21 14.03 -8.79
CA PRO A 110 -14.99 13.00 -9.47
C PRO A 110 -16.24 13.61 -10.11
N ASP A 111 -16.71 13.01 -11.20
CA ASP A 111 -18.00 13.40 -11.75
C ASP A 111 -19.14 13.05 -10.75
N PRO A 112 -20.34 13.66 -10.88
CA PRO A 112 -21.41 13.45 -9.91
C PRO A 112 -21.85 11.99 -9.74
N ALA A 113 -21.77 11.16 -10.78
CA ALA A 113 -22.14 9.75 -10.70
C ALA A 113 -21.09 8.96 -9.92
N GLN A 114 -19.81 9.21 -10.21
CA GLN A 114 -18.69 8.64 -9.47
C GLN A 114 -18.71 9.06 -7.99
N GLN A 115 -18.93 10.36 -7.72
CA GLN A 115 -19.00 10.86 -6.34
C GLN A 115 -20.13 10.18 -5.56
N LYS A 116 -21.30 9.97 -6.19
CA LYS A 116 -22.42 9.28 -5.54
C LYS A 116 -22.05 7.84 -5.14
N GLU A 117 -21.38 7.09 -6.01
CA GLU A 117 -20.93 5.73 -5.71
C GLU A 117 -19.89 5.72 -4.58
N ILE A 118 -18.91 6.63 -4.65
CA ILE A 118 -17.89 6.80 -3.61
C ILE A 118 -18.53 7.10 -2.26
N ASN A 119 -19.49 8.02 -2.22
CA ASN A 119 -20.20 8.42 -1.00
C ASN A 119 -21.03 7.27 -0.42
N GLU A 120 -21.73 6.50 -1.26
CA GLU A 120 -22.47 5.32 -0.83
C GLU A 120 -21.55 4.27 -0.20
N ARG A 121 -20.39 4.04 -0.83
CA ARG A 121 -19.39 3.12 -0.33
C ARG A 121 -18.76 3.59 0.99
N MET A 122 -18.40 4.86 1.11
CA MET A 122 -17.83 5.40 2.35
C MET A 122 -18.84 5.37 3.48
N ARG A 123 -20.11 5.65 3.22
CA ARG A 123 -21.20 5.47 4.20
C ARG A 123 -21.28 4.03 4.64
N TYR A 124 -21.32 3.09 3.70
CA TYR A 124 -21.37 1.66 4.01
C TYR A 124 -20.15 1.21 4.82
N LEU A 125 -18.95 1.69 4.47
CA LEU A 125 -17.74 1.44 5.24
C LEU A 125 -17.88 1.96 6.68
N GLY A 126 -18.25 3.23 6.86
CA GLY A 126 -18.42 3.84 8.18
C GLY A 126 -19.41 3.09 9.06
N GLU A 127 -20.61 2.77 8.55
CA GLU A 127 -21.60 2.00 9.32
C GLU A 127 -21.10 0.61 9.73
N ASN A 128 -20.21 -0.02 8.95
CA ASN A 128 -19.66 -1.32 9.30
C ASN A 128 -18.47 -1.24 10.28
N LEU A 129 -17.81 -0.09 10.40
CA LEU A 129 -16.74 0.20 11.36
C LEU A 129 -17.28 0.65 12.71
N LYS A 130 -18.47 1.24 12.73
CA LYS A 130 -19.16 1.75 13.92
C LYS A 130 -19.20 0.72 15.05
N GLY A 131 -18.72 1.15 16.23
CA GLY A 131 -18.64 0.32 17.43
C GLY A 131 -17.59 -0.81 17.39
N LYS A 132 -16.82 -0.95 16.30
CA LYS A 132 -15.78 -1.98 16.15
C LYS A 132 -14.38 -1.39 16.12
N VAL A 133 -14.15 -0.36 15.30
CA VAL A 133 -12.85 0.34 15.29
C VAL A 133 -12.98 1.53 16.21
N THR A 134 -12.45 1.37 17.43
CA THR A 134 -12.54 2.35 18.53
C THR A 134 -11.21 2.47 19.27
N ILE A 135 -11.05 3.50 20.10
CA ILE A 135 -9.84 3.71 20.90
C ILE A 135 -9.66 2.61 21.95
N GLU A 136 -10.76 2.10 22.51
CA GLU A 136 -10.76 0.98 23.45
C GLU A 136 -10.25 -0.29 22.78
N ASN A 137 -10.70 -0.57 21.56
CA ASN A 137 -10.32 -1.77 20.82
C ASN A 137 -8.87 -1.71 20.30
N ARG A 138 -8.20 -0.54 20.31
CA ARG A 138 -6.74 -0.44 20.11
C ARG A 138 -5.94 -1.05 21.27
N LYS A 139 -6.54 -1.18 22.46
CA LYS A 139 -5.86 -1.75 23.65
C LYS A 139 -5.91 -3.28 23.68
N ILE A 140 -6.76 -3.88 22.85
CA ILE A 140 -6.96 -5.32 22.79
C ILE A 140 -6.04 -5.89 21.72
N ILE A 141 -5.07 -6.71 22.13
CA ILE A 141 -4.13 -7.36 21.21
C ILE A 141 -4.71 -8.70 20.78
N VAL A 142 -4.91 -8.88 19.49
CA VAL A 142 -5.51 -10.09 18.90
C VAL A 142 -4.45 -11.03 18.32
N ALA A 143 -3.30 -10.49 17.93
CA ALA A 143 -2.13 -11.27 17.54
C ALA A 143 -0.84 -10.47 17.73
N ARG A 144 0.30 -11.17 17.68
CA ARG A 144 1.64 -10.58 17.59
C ARG A 144 2.40 -11.20 16.44
N VAL A 145 3.16 -10.38 15.72
CA VAL A 145 4.02 -10.79 14.61
C VAL A 145 5.42 -10.25 14.86
N ASN A 146 6.39 -11.13 15.13
CA ASN A 146 7.74 -10.75 15.58
C ASN A 146 7.70 -9.77 16.78
N GLY A 147 6.72 -9.93 17.67
CA GLY A 147 6.48 -9.04 18.81
C GLY A 147 5.63 -7.80 18.51
N GLU A 148 5.49 -7.38 17.24
CA GLU A 148 4.63 -6.24 16.85
C GLU A 148 3.15 -6.60 17.08
N PRO A 149 2.36 -5.72 17.73
CA PRO A 149 0.96 -6.00 18.01
C PRO A 149 0.07 -5.82 16.77
N ILE A 150 -0.89 -6.72 16.61
CA ILE A 150 -2.11 -6.51 15.83
C ILE A 150 -3.24 -6.32 16.84
N THR A 151 -3.90 -5.16 16.79
CA THR A 151 -5.00 -4.83 17.69
C THR A 151 -6.34 -5.26 17.13
N ALA A 152 -7.38 -5.32 17.97
CA ALA A 152 -8.74 -5.59 17.50
C ALA A 152 -9.21 -4.51 16.51
N SER A 153 -8.84 -3.24 16.73
CA SER A 153 -9.11 -2.16 15.79
C SER A 153 -8.44 -2.37 14.43
N ASP A 154 -7.18 -2.82 14.40
CA ASP A 154 -6.48 -3.15 13.14
C ASP A 154 -7.21 -4.25 12.36
N TRP A 155 -7.59 -5.31 13.08
CA TRP A 155 -8.33 -6.43 12.52
C TRP A 155 -9.67 -6.00 11.93
N TYR A 156 -10.48 -5.28 12.70
CA TYR A 156 -11.79 -4.82 12.25
C TYR A 156 -11.69 -3.86 11.07
N TRP A 157 -10.75 -2.91 11.11
CA TRP A 157 -10.50 -2.00 10.01
C TRP A 157 -10.15 -2.77 8.73
N LYS A 158 -9.15 -3.66 8.81
CA LYS A 158 -8.68 -4.42 7.64
C LYS A 158 -9.77 -5.34 7.09
N ASN A 159 -10.42 -6.11 7.97
CA ASN A 159 -11.49 -7.03 7.61
C ASN A 159 -12.65 -6.30 6.92
N THR A 160 -13.19 -5.25 7.56
CA THR A 160 -14.29 -4.48 6.99
C THR A 160 -13.89 -3.83 5.67
N ASN A 161 -12.72 -3.17 5.60
CA ASN A 161 -12.27 -2.54 4.37
C ASN A 161 -12.13 -3.56 3.22
N LYS A 162 -11.57 -4.74 3.47
CA LYS A 162 -11.42 -5.81 2.47
C LYS A 162 -12.76 -6.37 2.00
N ILE A 163 -13.71 -6.59 2.90
CA ILE A 163 -15.08 -7.02 2.55
C ILE A 163 -15.76 -5.97 1.67
N VAL A 164 -15.69 -4.69 2.06
CA VAL A 164 -16.26 -3.59 1.29
C VAL A 164 -15.60 -3.50 -0.09
N GLN A 165 -14.27 -3.62 -0.18
CA GLN A 165 -13.58 -3.65 -1.47
C GLN A 165 -14.03 -4.80 -2.36
N ALA A 166 -14.16 -6.01 -1.81
CA ALA A 166 -14.63 -7.16 -2.57
C ALA A 166 -16.04 -6.95 -3.11
N LYS A 167 -16.95 -6.45 -2.28
CA LYS A 167 -18.34 -6.13 -2.66
C LYS A 167 -18.41 -5.15 -3.84
N TYR A 168 -17.74 -4.02 -3.76
CA TYR A 168 -17.81 -2.98 -4.81
C TYR A 168 -16.99 -3.33 -6.06
N LYS A 169 -16.05 -4.28 -5.97
CA LYS A 169 -15.30 -4.78 -7.12
C LYS A 169 -15.89 -6.06 -7.74
N ASN A 170 -17.05 -6.52 -7.27
CA ASN A 170 -17.64 -7.82 -7.64
C ASN A 170 -16.64 -8.99 -7.54
N LYS A 171 -15.79 -8.96 -6.50
CA LYS A 171 -14.81 -10.02 -6.20
C LYS A 171 -15.32 -10.89 -5.05
N SER A 172 -14.76 -12.09 -4.92
CA SER A 172 -14.99 -12.94 -3.76
C SER A 172 -14.57 -12.24 -2.47
N ILE A 173 -15.37 -12.40 -1.42
CA ILE A 173 -15.00 -11.95 -0.08
C ILE A 173 -13.76 -12.73 0.36
N PRO A 174 -12.68 -12.06 0.80
CA PRO A 174 -11.50 -12.75 1.29
C PRO A 174 -11.81 -13.45 2.62
N SER A 175 -11.17 -14.60 2.82
CA SER A 175 -11.18 -15.35 4.06
C SER A 175 -10.44 -14.61 5.18
N ASN A 176 -10.72 -14.99 6.43
CA ASN A 176 -10.00 -14.47 7.58
C ASN A 176 -8.48 -14.71 7.48
N THR A 177 -8.07 -15.85 6.92
CA THR A 177 -6.66 -16.18 6.69
C THR A 177 -6.00 -15.20 5.73
N GLU A 178 -6.66 -14.85 4.63
CA GLU A 178 -6.15 -13.86 3.67
C GLU A 178 -6.02 -12.48 4.30
N ILE A 179 -7.01 -12.07 5.09
CA ILE A 179 -6.98 -10.79 5.81
C ILE A 179 -5.87 -10.77 6.86
N LEU A 180 -5.65 -11.89 7.55
CA LEU A 180 -4.58 -12.02 8.54
C LEU A 180 -3.20 -11.98 7.87
N ASN A 181 -3.02 -12.63 6.72
CA ASN A 181 -1.76 -12.60 5.96
C ASN A 181 -1.36 -11.19 5.55
N ASP A 182 -2.32 -10.38 5.10
CA ASP A 182 -2.07 -8.95 4.83
C ASP A 182 -1.55 -8.18 6.07
N LEU A 183 -2.10 -8.48 7.25
CA LEU A 183 -1.66 -7.85 8.50
C LEU A 183 -0.29 -8.38 8.93
N ILE A 184 -0.02 -9.68 8.75
CA ILE A 184 1.30 -10.29 8.99
C ILE A 184 2.35 -9.61 8.12
N GLU A 185 2.10 -9.46 6.83
CA GLU A 185 3.01 -8.77 5.91
C GLU A 185 3.32 -7.35 6.40
N THR A 186 2.29 -6.60 6.77
CA THR A 186 2.42 -5.23 7.30
C THR A 186 3.31 -5.22 8.55
N LYS A 187 3.08 -6.12 9.50
CA LYS A 187 3.85 -6.17 10.75
C LYS A 187 5.27 -6.74 10.57
N VAL A 188 5.48 -7.59 9.57
CA VAL A 188 6.83 -8.03 9.17
C VAL A 188 7.63 -6.86 8.61
N ILE A 189 7.01 -6.02 7.79
CA ILE A 189 7.63 -4.77 7.30
C ILE A 189 7.96 -3.86 8.48
N SER A 190 7.00 -3.60 9.38
CA SER A 190 7.20 -2.72 10.54
C SER A 190 8.30 -3.23 11.48
N SER A 191 8.32 -4.53 11.80
CA SER A 191 9.38 -5.14 12.62
C SER A 191 10.75 -5.06 11.94
N THR A 192 10.80 -5.26 10.61
CA THR A 192 12.04 -5.11 9.83
C THR A 192 12.55 -3.69 9.87
N ALA A 193 11.69 -2.70 9.59
CA ALA A 193 12.03 -1.28 9.70
C ALA A 193 12.52 -0.94 11.11
N ARG A 194 11.85 -1.43 12.16
CA ARG A 194 12.26 -1.20 13.55
C ARG A 194 13.64 -1.79 13.86
N SER A 195 13.93 -3.01 13.39
CA SER A 195 15.24 -3.65 13.59
C SER A 195 16.40 -2.89 12.93
N LEU A 196 16.12 -2.13 11.86
CA LEU A 196 17.08 -1.28 11.16
C LEU A 196 17.16 0.15 11.73
N GLY A 197 16.32 0.49 12.72
CA GLY A 197 16.18 1.87 13.22
C GLY A 197 15.45 2.81 12.26
N LEU A 198 14.65 2.26 11.35
CA LEU A 198 13.90 2.97 10.29
C LEU A 198 12.40 3.05 10.54
N TYR A 199 11.90 2.54 11.67
CA TYR A 199 10.51 2.81 12.08
C TYR A 199 10.31 4.32 12.23
N PRO A 200 9.20 4.91 11.74
CA PRO A 200 9.07 6.36 11.66
C PRO A 200 9.24 7.02 13.03
N PRO A 201 10.11 8.04 13.15
CA PRO A 201 10.16 8.86 14.35
C PRO A 201 8.85 9.65 14.49
N LYS A 202 8.54 10.05 15.73
CA LYS A 202 7.31 10.77 16.07
C LYS A 202 7.12 12.03 15.23
N GLU A 203 8.21 12.74 14.96
CA GLU A 203 8.21 13.97 14.16
C GLU A 203 7.80 13.71 12.70
N GLN A 204 8.26 12.59 12.11
CA GLN A 204 7.86 12.21 10.74
C GLN A 204 6.38 11.84 10.70
N ALA A 205 5.92 11.00 11.63
CA ALA A 205 4.51 10.58 11.71
C ALA A 205 3.58 11.79 11.92
N LYS A 206 3.97 12.73 12.80
CA LYS A 206 3.23 13.97 13.02
C LYS A 206 3.18 14.83 11.76
N ALA A 207 4.32 15.06 11.10
CA ALA A 207 4.37 15.85 9.88
C ALA A 207 3.46 15.27 8.79
N TYR A 208 3.45 13.95 8.65
CA TYR A 208 2.56 13.26 7.71
C TYR A 208 1.08 13.43 8.07
N ILE A 209 0.71 13.31 9.35
CA ILE A 209 -0.67 13.54 9.81
C ILE A 209 -1.10 14.99 9.59
N ASP A 210 -0.23 15.96 9.89
CA ASP A 210 -0.50 17.38 9.68
C ASP A 210 -0.71 17.68 8.18
N ASP A 211 0.05 17.02 7.29
CA ASP A 211 -0.15 17.08 5.85
C ASP A 211 -1.50 16.48 5.44
N GLN A 212 -1.89 15.31 5.97
CA GLN A 212 -3.21 14.73 5.72
C GLN A 212 -4.37 15.63 6.18
N ARG A 213 -4.21 16.35 7.30
CA ARG A 213 -5.18 17.35 7.77
C ARG A 213 -5.31 18.52 6.80
N LYS A 214 -4.18 19.03 6.30
CA LYS A 214 -4.16 20.08 5.27
C LYS A 214 -4.96 19.66 4.02
N TYR A 215 -4.87 18.40 3.58
CA TYR A 215 -5.71 17.89 2.49
C TYR A 215 -7.20 17.95 2.82
N MET A 216 -7.60 17.47 4.01
CA MET A 216 -8.99 17.49 4.44
C MET A 216 -9.55 18.91 4.54
N GLU A 217 -8.77 19.85 5.07
CA GLU A 217 -9.14 21.26 5.21
C GLU A 217 -9.31 21.96 3.86
N ASN A 218 -8.36 21.76 2.93
CA ASN A 218 -8.34 22.48 1.65
C ASN A 218 -9.29 21.87 0.61
N LEU A 219 -9.42 20.55 0.56
CA LEU A 219 -10.26 19.88 -0.44
C LEU A 219 -11.69 19.64 0.03
N GLN A 220 -11.90 19.55 1.34
CA GLN A 220 -13.18 19.18 1.96
C GLN A 220 -13.82 17.95 1.28
N PRO A 221 -13.13 16.80 1.25
CA PRO A 221 -13.61 15.62 0.55
C PRO A 221 -14.89 15.09 1.21
N GLU A 222 -16.01 15.18 0.48
CA GLU A 222 -17.35 14.78 0.95
C GLU A 222 -17.36 13.33 1.45
N GLU A 223 -16.62 12.46 0.77
CA GLU A 223 -16.56 11.04 1.06
C GLU A 223 -15.92 10.73 2.43
N ILE A 224 -14.94 11.53 2.87
CA ILE A 224 -14.32 11.37 4.19
C ILE A 224 -15.25 11.91 5.28
N THR A 225 -15.92 13.04 5.03
CA THR A 225 -16.95 13.54 5.95
C THR A 225 -18.06 12.50 6.15
N ILE A 226 -18.54 11.89 5.06
CA ILE A 226 -19.56 10.84 5.12
C ILE A 226 -19.06 9.60 5.87
N LEU A 227 -17.81 9.17 5.63
CA LEU A 227 -17.20 8.06 6.35
C LEU A 227 -17.21 8.32 7.87
N ILE A 228 -16.69 9.47 8.29
CA ILE A 228 -16.56 9.85 9.71
C ILE A 228 -17.94 9.94 10.38
N GLN A 229 -18.92 10.56 9.71
CA GLN A 229 -20.29 10.66 10.22
C GLN A 229 -20.98 9.30 10.36
N ALA A 230 -20.86 8.42 9.35
CA ALA A 230 -21.45 7.09 9.38
C ALA A 230 -20.78 6.18 10.42
N TRP A 231 -19.45 6.31 10.56
CA TRP A 231 -18.69 5.65 11.62
C TRP A 231 -19.11 6.16 13.01
N GLY A 232 -19.54 7.42 13.10
CA GLY A 232 -20.02 8.02 14.33
C GLY A 232 -18.89 8.44 15.27
N ILE A 233 -17.78 8.90 14.70
CA ILE A 233 -16.61 9.42 15.41
C ILE A 233 -16.36 10.88 15.02
N SER A 234 -15.55 11.59 15.80
CA SER A 234 -15.03 12.91 15.41
C SER A 234 -13.86 12.81 14.43
N GLU A 235 -13.53 13.92 13.77
CA GLU A 235 -12.32 14.00 12.93
C GLU A 235 -11.04 13.77 13.75
N GLU A 236 -10.99 14.25 14.99
CA GLU A 236 -9.84 14.03 15.86
C GLU A 236 -9.67 12.54 16.19
N GLU A 237 -10.77 11.87 16.54
CA GLU A 237 -10.77 10.43 16.75
C GLU A 237 -10.36 9.66 15.49
N TYR A 238 -10.77 10.12 14.32
CA TYR A 238 -10.36 9.53 13.05
C TYR A 238 -8.83 9.54 12.90
N PHE A 239 -8.18 10.69 13.09
CA PHE A 239 -6.71 10.75 13.00
C PHE A 239 -6.01 9.93 14.08
N LEU A 240 -6.55 9.89 15.30
CA LEU A 240 -6.04 9.02 16.37
C LEU A 240 -6.18 7.53 16.05
N LEU A 241 -7.24 7.11 15.37
CA LEU A 241 -7.46 5.73 14.98
C LEU A 241 -6.59 5.33 13.77
N MET A 242 -6.26 6.28 12.90
CA MET A 242 -5.44 6.03 11.71
C MET A 242 -3.93 6.17 11.94
N GLU A 243 -3.50 6.68 13.10
CA GLU A 243 -2.07 6.90 13.44
C GLU A 243 -1.21 5.64 13.23
N ASP A 244 -1.65 4.48 13.73
CA ASP A 244 -0.90 3.23 13.59
C ASP A 244 -0.79 2.79 12.12
N VAL A 245 -1.85 3.01 11.34
CA VAL A 245 -1.89 2.71 9.89
C VAL A 245 -0.93 3.62 9.14
N TYR A 246 -0.86 4.91 9.50
CA TYR A 246 0.09 5.85 8.91
C TYR A 246 1.53 5.50 9.29
N ALA A 247 1.79 5.11 10.54
CA ALA A 247 3.10 4.69 10.98
C ALA A 247 3.58 3.43 10.25
N ASP A 248 2.71 2.44 10.07
CA ASP A 248 3.04 1.23 9.28
C ASP A 248 3.32 1.57 7.80
N SER A 249 2.57 2.51 7.21
CA SER A 249 2.82 2.99 5.85
C SER A 249 4.18 3.68 5.73
N LEU A 250 4.51 4.58 6.67
CA LEU A 250 5.81 5.27 6.70
C LEU A 250 6.96 4.28 6.95
N ALA A 251 6.77 3.25 7.77
CA ALA A 251 7.76 2.20 7.96
C ALA A 251 8.08 1.47 6.65
N LYS A 252 7.06 1.21 5.82
CA LYS A 252 7.26 0.64 4.47
C LYS A 252 8.05 1.58 3.57
N ILE A 253 7.68 2.85 3.51
CA ILE A 253 8.36 3.86 2.67
C ILE A 253 9.82 4.01 3.10
N ASN A 254 10.08 4.15 4.40
CA ASN A 254 11.43 4.25 4.95
C ASN A 254 12.27 3.02 4.58
N TRP A 255 11.67 1.82 4.64
CA TRP A 255 12.37 0.59 4.25
C TRP A 255 12.63 0.52 2.75
N GLY A 256 11.69 0.96 1.90
CA GLY A 256 11.92 0.98 0.46
C GLY A 256 12.97 1.98 0.01
N VAL A 257 13.06 3.17 0.63
CA VAL A 257 14.17 4.11 0.42
C VAL A 257 15.51 3.45 0.81
N TYR A 258 15.54 2.73 1.93
CA TYR A 258 16.73 1.96 2.31
C TYR A 258 17.11 0.91 1.26
N LEU A 259 16.14 0.12 0.79
CA LEU A 259 16.38 -0.92 -0.20
C LEU A 259 16.93 -0.34 -1.50
N ASP A 260 16.30 0.71 -2.03
CA ASP A 260 16.73 1.38 -3.26
C ASP A 260 18.17 1.88 -3.17
N LYS A 261 18.53 2.47 -2.03
CA LYS A 261 19.81 3.17 -1.88
C LYS A 261 20.96 2.28 -1.42
N TYR A 262 20.69 1.22 -0.66
CA TYR A 262 21.72 0.45 0.03
C TYR A 262 21.75 -1.05 -0.30
N GLU A 263 20.68 -1.61 -0.87
CA GLU A 263 20.59 -3.05 -1.15
C GLU A 263 20.37 -3.37 -2.62
N ASN A 264 19.70 -2.50 -3.35
CA ASN A 264 19.50 -2.66 -4.79
C ASN A 264 20.77 -2.20 -5.50
N ASN A 265 21.47 -3.15 -6.14
CA ASN A 265 22.57 -2.85 -7.06
C ASN A 265 22.03 -2.32 -8.40
N THR A 266 21.12 -1.36 -8.38
CA THR A 266 20.66 -0.72 -9.61
C THR A 266 21.77 0.22 -10.05
N PRO A 267 22.41 0.01 -11.22
CA PRO A 267 23.33 1.00 -11.74
C PRO A 267 22.58 2.32 -11.92
N ASP A 268 23.19 3.45 -11.58
CA ASP A 268 22.69 4.85 -11.75
C ASP A 268 22.29 5.21 -13.22
N ASN A 269 22.25 4.23 -14.12
CA ASN A 269 22.32 4.38 -15.56
C ASN A 269 20.96 4.15 -16.24
N GLU A 270 19.93 3.67 -15.54
CA GLU A 270 18.57 3.56 -16.10
C GLU A 270 17.86 4.92 -16.08
N GLN A 271 18.40 5.89 -16.83
CA GLN A 271 17.79 7.21 -17.08
C GLN A 271 16.53 7.15 -17.98
N GLY A 272 15.66 6.15 -17.83
CA GLY A 272 14.53 5.96 -18.74
C GLY A 272 13.26 5.35 -18.15
N TYR A 273 13.29 4.83 -16.92
CA TYR A 273 12.12 4.19 -16.32
C TYR A 273 11.62 4.96 -15.10
N ALA A 274 10.30 5.02 -14.93
CA ALA A 274 9.64 5.74 -13.85
C ALA A 274 10.30 5.41 -12.51
N VAL A 275 10.72 6.43 -11.76
CA VAL A 275 11.21 6.29 -10.38
C VAL A 275 10.19 5.44 -9.63
N LYS A 276 10.60 4.22 -9.22
CA LYS A 276 9.72 3.32 -8.48
C LYS A 276 9.35 4.01 -7.17
N SER A 277 8.07 3.96 -6.82
CA SER A 277 7.56 4.46 -5.56
C SER A 277 8.32 3.80 -4.40
N PRO A 278 8.82 4.53 -3.39
CA PRO A 278 9.49 3.90 -2.25
C PRO A 278 8.59 2.95 -1.44
N SER A 279 7.26 3.07 -1.52
CA SER A 279 6.33 2.08 -0.95
C SER A 279 6.22 0.78 -1.77
N TRP A 280 6.77 0.72 -2.98
CA TRP A 280 6.79 -0.49 -3.80
C TRP A 280 8.04 -1.31 -3.50
N ILE A 281 7.86 -2.32 -2.64
CA ILE A 281 8.89 -3.28 -2.28
C ILE A 281 8.55 -4.60 -2.95
N ASP A 282 9.51 -5.16 -3.67
CA ASP A 282 9.35 -6.40 -4.40
C ASP A 282 9.13 -7.60 -3.45
N ASP A 283 8.27 -8.54 -3.86
CA ASP A 283 7.87 -9.69 -3.04
C ASP A 283 9.05 -10.59 -2.63
N ASP A 284 10.14 -10.60 -3.40
CA ASP A 284 11.36 -11.34 -3.07
C ASP A 284 12.03 -10.85 -1.78
N LYS A 285 11.78 -9.58 -1.39
CA LYS A 285 12.23 -9.02 -0.11
C LYS A 285 11.29 -9.37 1.03
N ILE A 286 9.99 -9.44 0.77
CA ILE A 286 8.95 -9.59 1.80
C ILE A 286 8.68 -11.06 2.12
N LYS A 287 8.46 -11.92 1.11
CA LYS A 287 8.08 -13.33 1.28
C LYS A 287 9.01 -14.09 2.23
N PRO A 288 10.36 -14.02 2.10
CA PRO A 288 11.25 -14.76 3.00
C PRO A 288 11.16 -14.32 4.46
N LEU A 289 10.75 -13.07 4.71
CA LEU A 289 10.56 -12.54 6.06
C LEU A 289 9.22 -13.00 6.64
N VAL A 290 8.16 -13.05 5.83
CA VAL A 290 6.84 -13.56 6.21
C VAL A 290 6.89 -15.05 6.56
N GLU A 291 7.59 -15.86 5.77
CA GLU A 291 7.76 -17.30 6.04
C GLU A 291 8.43 -17.57 7.39
N LYS A 292 9.38 -16.71 7.78
CA LYS A 292 10.14 -16.81 9.04
C LYS A 292 9.48 -16.10 10.21
N ALA A 293 8.39 -15.37 9.99
CA ALA A 293 7.77 -14.56 11.02
C ALA A 293 7.22 -15.41 12.16
N GLU A 294 7.47 -15.00 13.39
CA GLU A 294 6.83 -15.58 14.56
C GLU A 294 5.44 -14.97 14.74
N VAL A 295 4.39 -15.78 14.61
CA VAL A 295 3.00 -15.31 14.73
C VAL A 295 2.34 -15.98 15.94
N GLN A 296 1.84 -15.17 16.86
CA GLN A 296 1.13 -15.63 18.05
C GLN A 296 -0.27 -15.01 18.06
N VAL A 297 -1.32 -15.83 17.91
CA VAL A 297 -2.71 -15.39 18.05
C VAL A 297 -3.11 -15.48 19.52
N THR A 298 -3.74 -14.44 20.06
CA THR A 298 -4.17 -14.39 21.46
C THR A 298 -5.53 -15.05 21.66
N SER A 299 -5.94 -15.24 22.92
CA SER A 299 -7.30 -15.66 23.26
C SER A 299 -8.37 -14.76 22.65
N GLU A 300 -8.14 -13.45 22.67
CA GLU A 300 -9.00 -12.43 22.12
C GLU A 300 -9.07 -12.55 20.60
N GLY A 301 -7.94 -12.81 19.93
CA GLY A 301 -7.93 -13.11 18.50
C GLY A 301 -8.76 -14.34 18.13
N HIS A 302 -8.63 -15.43 18.89
CA HIS A 302 -9.43 -16.63 18.67
C HIS A 302 -10.94 -16.39 18.87
N GLN A 303 -11.33 -15.55 19.84
CA GLN A 303 -12.73 -15.14 20.03
C GLN A 303 -13.28 -14.36 18.83
N LEU A 304 -12.42 -13.65 18.09
CA LEU A 304 -12.79 -12.96 16.85
C LEU A 304 -12.77 -13.88 15.61
N GLY A 305 -12.59 -15.19 15.79
CA GLY A 305 -12.53 -16.15 14.68
C GLY A 305 -11.22 -16.07 13.90
N ILE A 306 -10.16 -15.52 14.49
CA ILE A 306 -8.81 -15.54 13.92
C ILE A 306 -8.20 -16.89 14.27
N SER A 307 -7.85 -17.65 13.23
CA SER A 307 -7.08 -18.88 13.35
C SER A 307 -5.85 -18.77 12.46
N PHE A 308 -4.74 -19.32 12.93
CA PHE A 308 -3.50 -19.30 12.21
C PHE A 308 -2.86 -20.68 12.20
N ASN A 309 -2.39 -21.11 11.04
CA ASN A 309 -1.55 -22.27 10.85
C ASN A 309 -0.29 -21.79 10.13
N ASP A 310 0.89 -22.27 10.52
CA ASP A 310 2.13 -21.91 9.84
C ASP A 310 2.11 -22.26 8.34
N LYS A 311 1.32 -23.27 7.95
CA LYS A 311 1.11 -23.64 6.54
C LYS A 311 0.35 -22.59 5.74
N ASP A 312 -0.32 -21.67 6.41
CA ASP A 312 -1.12 -20.62 5.78
C ASP A 312 -0.31 -19.33 5.56
N LYS A 313 0.95 -19.26 6.02
CA LYS A 313 1.84 -18.10 5.83
C LYS A 313 2.08 -17.81 4.36
N GLY A 314 1.85 -16.57 3.95
CA GLY A 314 2.16 -16.11 2.59
C GLY A 314 1.28 -16.72 1.49
N VAL A 315 0.20 -17.43 1.85
CA VAL A 315 -0.82 -17.86 0.89
C VAL A 315 -1.45 -16.58 0.30
N ASN A 316 -1.19 -16.36 -0.99
CA ASN A 316 -1.57 -15.21 -1.83
C ASN A 316 -0.57 -14.05 -1.98
N LEU A 317 0.69 -14.22 -1.56
CA LEU A 317 1.80 -13.37 -2.02
C LEU A 317 2.35 -13.90 -3.35
#